data_AF-A0AAU3GEV9-F1
#
_entry.id   AF-A0AAU3GEV9-F1
#
_cell.length_a   1.000
_cell.length_b   1.000
_cell.length_c   1.000
_cell.angle_alpha   90.00
_cell.angle_beta   90.00
_cell.angle_gamma   90.00
#
_symmetry.space_group_name_H-M   'P 1'
#
loop_
_entity.id
_entity.type
_entity.pdbx_description
1 polymer ?
#
loop_
_entity_poly.entity_id
_entity_poly.type
_entity_poly.pdbx_seq_one_letter_code
_entity_poly.pdbx_strand_id
1 'polypeptide(L)'
;MRKRSSVLAVLASAAVLAAPAAASAASGPSAAGASSSSPASATKTFYFQGMNLKIPAGWKVHRNGNSVVVVTGKCKKPEPFAPNCQGFWVFGAKAITKVPVGGGFITYTGKEQFYPFSGIVPCPFNAKTSWYPGEKATSTGLRQVGLGHKAKYTAWPNQCVTNNGGRRTASFTQQEWFLPTSKILVVDVWNTPGLSNVLKRATWS
;
A
#
# COMPACT_ATOMS: atom_id res chain seq x y z
N MET A 1 -32.20 1.23 -48.40
CA MET A 1 -31.40 0.89 -49.61
C MET A 1 -30.06 1.64 -49.54
N ARG A 2 -28.96 1.30 -50.23
CA ARG A 2 -28.66 0.22 -51.20
C ARG A 2 -27.37 -0.55 -50.78
N LYS A 3 -27.42 -1.89 -50.86
CA LYS A 3 -26.39 -2.85 -51.33
C LYS A 3 -24.87 -2.51 -51.26
N ARG A 4 -24.13 -3.48 -50.66
CA ARG A 4 -22.91 -4.19 -51.21
C ARG A 4 -21.59 -3.40 -51.32
N SER A 5 -20.38 -4.00 -51.31
CA SER A 5 -19.96 -5.41 -51.23
C SER A 5 -18.53 -5.56 -50.67
N SER A 6 -18.13 -6.80 -50.34
CA SER A 6 -16.80 -7.22 -49.85
C SER A 6 -15.70 -7.28 -50.93
N VAL A 7 -14.43 -7.30 -50.51
CA VAL A 7 -13.31 -7.89 -51.29
C VAL A 7 -12.45 -8.77 -50.37
N LEU A 8 -12.19 -10.00 -50.83
CA LEU A 8 -11.22 -10.95 -50.28
C LEU A 8 -9.92 -10.89 -51.09
N ALA A 9 -8.78 -11.18 -50.47
CA ALA A 9 -7.58 -11.62 -51.18
C ALA A 9 -6.86 -12.70 -50.36
N VAL A 10 -6.67 -13.88 -50.97
CA VAL A 10 -5.90 -15.01 -50.45
C VAL A 10 -4.75 -15.24 -51.42
N LEU A 11 -3.53 -15.43 -50.90
CA LEU A 11 -2.42 -15.99 -51.67
C LEU A 11 -1.68 -17.04 -50.82
N ALA A 12 -1.69 -18.27 -51.33
CA ALA A 12 -0.68 -19.30 -51.06
C ALA A 12 0.36 -19.24 -52.23
N SER A 13 1.46 -20.00 -52.34
CA SER A 13 1.99 -21.18 -51.65
C SER A 13 3.52 -21.19 -51.87
N ALA A 14 4.28 -21.97 -51.10
CA ALA A 14 5.36 -22.83 -51.63
C ALA A 14 5.95 -23.70 -50.52
N ALA A 15 5.96 -25.02 -50.70
CA ALA A 15 6.69 -25.95 -49.86
C ALA A 15 7.92 -26.47 -50.61
N VAL A 16 9.01 -26.72 -49.89
CA VAL A 16 10.15 -27.51 -50.40
C VAL A 16 10.44 -28.62 -49.38
N LEU A 17 10.36 -29.86 -49.85
CA LEU A 17 10.67 -31.07 -49.10
C LEU A 17 11.97 -31.66 -49.64
N ALA A 18 12.92 -31.98 -48.74
CA ALA A 18 13.58 -33.29 -48.62
C ALA A 18 14.87 -33.21 -47.78
N ALA A 19 15.09 -34.22 -46.95
CA ALA A 19 16.28 -34.47 -46.12
C ALA A 19 17.08 -35.65 -46.76
N PRO A 20 17.97 -36.42 -46.07
CA PRO A 20 18.62 -36.26 -44.75
C PRO A 20 20.15 -36.55 -44.77
N ALA A 21 20.84 -36.51 -43.61
CA ALA A 21 21.75 -37.58 -43.14
C ALA A 21 22.57 -37.24 -41.86
N ALA A 22 22.90 -38.30 -41.11
CA ALA A 22 24.06 -38.48 -40.21
C ALA A 22 24.16 -37.67 -38.90
N ALA A 23 23.96 -38.40 -37.81
CA ALA A 23 24.12 -38.06 -36.41
C ALA A 23 25.52 -37.60 -35.96
N SER A 24 25.55 -36.89 -34.81
CA SER A 24 26.52 -37.17 -33.74
C SER A 24 25.98 -36.71 -32.38
N ALA A 25 26.22 -37.51 -31.34
CA ALA A 25 25.78 -37.23 -29.98
C ALA A 25 26.75 -36.27 -29.27
N ALA A 26 26.21 -35.31 -28.53
CA ALA A 26 26.96 -34.52 -27.55
C ALA A 26 26.06 -34.16 -26.37
N SER A 27 26.26 -34.85 -25.24
CA SER A 27 25.57 -34.59 -23.98
C SER A 27 26.07 -33.29 -23.35
N GLY A 28 25.55 -32.16 -23.80
CA GLY A 28 25.83 -30.85 -23.19
C GLY A 28 25.18 -30.75 -21.80
N PRO A 29 25.91 -30.34 -20.74
CA PRO A 29 25.35 -30.28 -19.40
C PRO A 29 24.27 -29.21 -19.33
N SER A 30 23.12 -29.56 -18.73
CA SER A 30 22.06 -28.61 -18.39
C SER A 30 22.66 -27.45 -17.61
N ALA A 31 22.61 -26.24 -18.19
CA ALA A 31 22.84 -25.01 -17.46
C ALA A 31 21.73 -24.87 -16.42
N ALA A 32 21.98 -25.40 -15.22
CA ALA A 32 21.09 -25.24 -14.07
C ALA A 32 20.94 -23.74 -13.83
N GLY A 33 19.77 -23.20 -14.19
CA GLY A 33 19.44 -21.80 -14.01
C GLY A 33 19.63 -21.46 -12.54
N ALA A 34 20.68 -20.71 -12.23
CA ALA A 34 21.01 -20.28 -10.88
C ALA A 34 19.85 -19.44 -10.37
N SER A 35 18.94 -20.09 -9.65
CA SER A 35 17.83 -19.46 -8.98
C SER A 35 18.44 -18.58 -7.91
N SER A 36 18.62 -17.30 -8.24
CA SER A 36 19.09 -16.26 -7.34
C SER A 36 18.01 -16.00 -6.30
N SER A 37 17.86 -16.94 -5.37
CA SER A 37 17.08 -16.82 -4.16
C SER A 37 17.74 -15.73 -3.32
N SER A 38 17.29 -14.48 -3.52
CA SER A 38 17.65 -13.38 -2.64
C SER A 38 17.46 -13.84 -1.21
N PRO A 39 18.46 -13.66 -0.31
CA PRO A 39 18.41 -14.22 1.02
C PRO A 39 17.11 -13.81 1.70
N ALA A 40 16.37 -14.80 2.19
CA ALA A 40 15.04 -14.58 2.76
C ALA A 40 15.15 -13.54 3.88
N SER A 41 14.72 -12.31 3.59
CA SER A 41 14.97 -11.17 4.48
C SER A 41 14.36 -11.48 5.84
N ALA A 42 15.18 -11.45 6.89
CA ALA A 42 14.76 -11.82 8.24
C ALA A 42 13.46 -11.07 8.61
N THR A 43 12.51 -11.79 9.19
CA THR A 43 11.20 -11.26 9.56
C THR A 43 10.91 -11.46 11.04
N LYS A 44 10.12 -10.58 11.62
CA LYS A 44 9.55 -10.73 12.97
C LYS A 44 8.03 -10.50 12.92
N THR A 45 7.31 -11.10 13.87
CA THR A 45 5.86 -10.89 13.99
C THR A 45 5.57 -9.84 15.06
N PHE A 46 4.59 -8.97 14.84
CA PHE A 46 3.99 -8.18 15.91
C PHE A 46 2.46 -8.32 15.93
N TYR A 47 1.91 -8.31 17.14
CA TYR A 47 0.49 -8.47 17.41
C TYR A 47 -0.22 -7.12 17.68
N PHE A 48 -1.45 -6.97 17.19
CA PHE A 48 -2.35 -5.86 17.48
C PHE A 48 -3.82 -6.26 17.29
N GLN A 49 -4.58 -6.38 18.40
CA GLN A 49 -6.05 -6.59 18.42
C GLN A 49 -6.51 -7.78 17.53
N GLY A 50 -6.04 -8.98 17.85
CA GLY A 50 -6.27 -10.20 17.06
C GLY A 50 -5.38 -10.32 15.81
N MET A 51 -4.99 -9.20 15.19
CA MET A 51 -4.16 -9.21 13.98
C MET A 51 -2.68 -9.44 14.29
N ASN A 52 -2.06 -10.37 13.58
CA ASN A 52 -0.64 -10.68 13.64
C ASN A 52 0.02 -10.34 12.29
N LEU A 53 1.04 -9.47 12.31
CA LEU A 53 1.74 -9.00 11.12
C LEU A 53 3.21 -9.45 11.12
N LYS A 54 3.58 -10.29 10.15
CA LYS A 54 4.97 -10.70 9.87
C LYS A 54 5.66 -9.63 9.01
N ILE A 55 6.46 -8.79 9.64
CA ILE A 55 7.17 -7.64 9.05
C ILE A 55 8.67 -7.94 8.86
N PRO A 56 9.36 -7.24 7.95
CA PRO A 56 10.83 -7.23 7.90
C PRO A 56 11.46 -6.86 9.25
N ALA A 57 12.53 -7.56 9.64
CA ALA A 57 13.16 -7.41 10.96
C ALA A 57 13.72 -6.00 11.21
N GLY A 58 14.14 -5.30 10.15
CA GLY A 58 14.61 -3.91 10.20
C GLY A 58 13.54 -2.86 10.50
N TRP A 59 12.25 -3.17 10.31
CA TRP A 59 11.17 -2.24 10.65
C TRP A 59 11.00 -2.16 12.18
N LYS A 60 10.89 -0.96 12.74
CA LYS A 60 10.80 -0.74 14.20
C LYS A 60 9.36 -0.49 14.62
N VAL A 61 8.89 -1.19 15.64
CA VAL A 61 7.50 -1.14 16.11
C VAL A 61 7.46 -0.36 17.41
N HIS A 62 6.77 0.78 17.41
CA HIS A 62 6.62 1.66 18.57
C HIS A 62 5.14 1.67 19.00
N ARG A 63 4.84 1.32 20.25
CA ARG A 63 3.48 1.20 20.77
C ARG A 63 3.13 2.42 21.63
N ASN A 64 2.12 3.17 21.20
CA ASN A 64 1.61 4.36 21.89
C ASN A 64 0.16 4.09 22.30
N GLY A 65 -0.02 3.35 23.39
CA GLY A 65 -1.32 2.91 23.89
C GLY A 65 -2.12 2.10 22.85
N ASN A 66 -3.22 2.67 22.37
CA ASN A 66 -4.12 2.07 21.37
C ASN A 66 -3.72 2.42 19.91
N SER A 67 -2.46 2.80 19.69
CA SER A 67 -1.88 3.03 18.37
C SER A 67 -0.47 2.46 18.28
N VAL A 68 -0.05 2.10 17.08
CA VAL A 68 1.30 1.61 16.79
C VAL A 68 1.86 2.38 15.60
N VAL A 69 3.10 2.86 15.73
CA VAL A 69 3.88 3.43 14.63
C VAL A 69 4.90 2.36 14.20
N VAL A 70 4.84 1.93 12.95
CA VAL A 70 5.82 1.02 12.37
C VAL A 70 6.75 1.82 11.46
N VAL A 71 7.92 2.15 12.00
CA VAL A 71 8.96 2.91 11.30
C VAL A 71 9.72 2.00 10.35
N THR A 72 9.78 2.38 9.08
CA THR A 72 10.41 1.61 8.00
C THR A 72 11.68 2.26 7.44
N GLY A 73 11.97 3.49 7.85
CA GLY A 73 13.17 4.24 7.45
C GLY A 73 13.63 5.23 8.51
N LYS A 74 13.99 6.45 8.08
CA LYS A 74 14.42 7.51 9.02
C LYS A 74 13.21 8.02 9.83
N CYS A 75 13.39 8.17 11.14
CA CYS A 75 12.43 8.82 12.05
C CYS A 75 13.14 9.24 13.33
N LYS A 76 12.88 10.48 13.81
CA LYS A 76 13.41 10.98 15.10
C LYS A 76 12.43 10.82 16.26
N LYS A 77 11.13 10.99 16.01
CA LYS A 77 10.04 10.90 17.00
C LYS A 77 8.91 10.02 16.43
N PRO A 78 8.78 8.75 16.86
CA PRO A 78 7.82 7.81 16.29
C PRO A 78 6.40 8.07 16.79
N GLU A 79 5.76 9.08 16.19
CA GLU A 79 4.39 9.51 16.49
C GLU A 79 3.51 9.44 15.21
N PRO A 80 2.17 9.35 15.35
CA PRO A 80 1.23 9.46 14.23
C PRO A 80 1.49 10.70 13.35
N PHE A 81 1.67 10.49 12.05
CA PHE A 81 1.91 11.54 11.03
C PHE A 81 3.11 12.48 11.30
N ALA A 82 4.05 12.08 12.16
CA ALA A 82 5.23 12.89 12.46
C ALA A 82 6.04 13.24 11.19
N PRO A 83 6.39 14.52 10.96
CA PRO A 83 7.17 14.91 9.80
C PRO A 83 8.53 14.24 9.73
N ASN A 84 8.91 13.76 8.53
CA ASN A 84 10.14 13.02 8.26
C ASN A 84 10.28 11.69 9.04
N CYS A 85 9.15 11.07 9.43
CA CYS A 85 9.12 9.72 9.98
C CYS A 85 8.52 8.73 8.98
N GLN A 86 9.38 8.06 8.22
CA GLN A 86 9.00 7.04 7.24
C GLN A 86 8.43 5.80 7.92
N GLY A 87 7.17 5.47 7.61
CA GLY A 87 6.47 4.34 8.21
C GLY A 87 4.98 4.36 7.94
N PHE A 88 4.27 3.48 8.64
CA PHE A 88 2.81 3.42 8.65
C PHE A 88 2.30 3.28 10.08
N TRP A 89 0.99 3.50 10.25
CA TRP A 89 0.34 3.52 11.55
C TRP A 89 -0.76 2.47 11.62
N VAL A 90 -0.91 1.84 12.78
CA VAL A 90 -2.02 0.94 13.09
C VAL A 90 -2.79 1.53 14.27
N PHE A 91 -4.01 1.97 14.03
CA PHE A 91 -4.92 2.54 15.01
C PHE A 91 -5.97 1.50 15.41
N GLY A 92 -6.25 1.38 16.70
CA GLY A 92 -7.36 0.55 17.20
C GLY A 92 -8.58 1.37 17.60
N ALA A 93 -9.59 0.71 18.16
CA ALA A 93 -10.90 1.28 18.52
C ALA A 93 -10.87 2.73 19.08
N LYS A 94 -10.19 2.99 20.20
CA LYS A 94 -10.19 4.34 20.85
C LYS A 94 -9.71 5.47 19.93
N ALA A 95 -8.79 5.20 19.01
CA ALA A 95 -8.24 6.21 18.10
C ALA A 95 -9.14 6.47 16.89
N ILE A 96 -10.02 5.51 16.54
CA ILE A 96 -10.98 5.65 15.43
C ILE A 96 -12.39 6.01 15.90
N THR A 97 -12.75 5.79 17.17
CA THR A 97 -14.06 6.19 17.73
C THR A 97 -14.06 7.56 18.41
N LYS A 98 -12.87 8.13 18.65
CA LYS A 98 -12.67 9.47 19.21
C LYS A 98 -11.75 10.31 18.32
N VAL A 99 -12.07 10.39 17.03
CA VAL A 99 -11.37 11.28 16.08
C VAL A 99 -11.78 12.71 16.40
N PRO A 100 -10.85 13.63 16.72
CA PRO A 100 -11.18 15.00 17.08
C PRO A 100 -11.72 15.76 15.87
N VAL A 101 -12.77 16.55 16.10
CA VAL A 101 -13.32 17.53 15.14
C VAL A 101 -13.60 18.85 15.88
N GLY A 102 -13.93 19.91 15.16
CA GLY A 102 -14.27 21.20 15.76
C GLY A 102 -15.39 21.07 16.81
N GLY A 103 -15.05 21.22 18.10
CA GLY A 103 -15.99 21.14 19.22
C GLY A 103 -16.31 19.72 19.73
N GLY A 104 -15.70 18.65 19.23
CA GLY A 104 -16.06 17.30 19.70
C GLY A 104 -15.28 16.15 19.08
N PHE A 105 -15.92 14.99 19.01
CA PHE A 105 -15.35 13.75 18.46
C PHE A 105 -16.32 13.03 17.53
N ILE A 106 -15.81 12.43 16.46
CA ILE A 106 -16.55 11.51 15.59
C ILE A 106 -15.98 10.09 15.65
N THR A 107 -16.80 9.12 15.24
CA THR A 107 -16.32 7.79 14.88
C THR A 107 -16.05 7.74 13.38
N TYR A 108 -14.80 7.41 13.03
CA TYR A 108 -14.37 7.18 11.67
C TYR A 108 -15.05 5.92 11.09
N THR A 109 -15.64 6.09 9.91
CA THR A 109 -16.38 5.04 9.17
C THR A 109 -15.72 4.65 7.85
N GLY A 110 -14.57 5.25 7.52
CA GLY A 110 -13.92 5.14 6.22
C GLY A 110 -14.74 5.70 5.05
N LYS A 111 -15.77 6.52 5.31
CA LYS A 111 -16.47 7.31 4.27
C LYS A 111 -15.67 8.56 3.87
N GLU A 112 -14.93 9.11 4.82
CA GLU A 112 -14.06 10.28 4.70
C GLU A 112 -12.62 9.85 5.01
N GLN A 113 -11.64 10.71 4.72
CA GLN A 113 -10.25 10.47 5.02
C GLN A 113 -9.99 10.49 6.53
N PHE A 114 -9.14 9.58 7.02
CA PHE A 114 -8.73 9.59 8.43
C PHE A 114 -7.77 10.75 8.73
N TYR A 115 -8.27 11.74 9.46
CA TYR A 115 -7.52 12.92 9.88
C TYR A 115 -7.65 13.09 11.40
N PRO A 116 -6.74 12.52 12.22
CA PRO A 116 -6.88 12.46 13.67
C PRO A 116 -6.46 13.75 14.38
N PHE A 117 -6.77 14.91 13.78
CA PHE A 117 -6.30 16.22 14.22
C PHE A 117 -7.38 17.29 14.04
N SER A 118 -7.31 18.34 14.86
CA SER A 118 -8.07 19.58 14.64
C SER A 118 -7.14 20.67 14.08
N GLY A 119 -7.65 21.45 13.13
CA GLY A 119 -6.93 22.58 12.54
C GLY A 119 -5.81 22.20 11.56
N ILE A 120 -4.87 23.12 11.39
CA ILE A 120 -3.75 23.01 10.45
C ILE A 120 -2.69 22.07 11.02
N VAL A 121 -2.30 21.05 10.25
CA VAL A 121 -1.23 20.13 10.64
C VAL A 121 -0.01 20.18 9.71
N PRO A 122 1.20 19.92 10.24
CA PRO A 122 2.38 19.77 9.40
C PRO A 122 2.26 18.63 8.38
N CYS A 123 2.78 18.89 7.18
CA CYS A 123 2.97 17.89 6.13
C CYS A 123 3.92 16.77 6.60
N PRO A 124 3.57 15.47 6.37
CA PRO A 124 4.44 14.33 6.74
C PRO A 124 5.85 14.38 6.13
N PHE A 125 6.04 15.09 5.01
CA PHE A 125 7.32 15.20 4.31
C PHE A 125 8.13 16.45 4.70
N ASN A 126 7.51 17.46 5.30
CA ASN A 126 8.20 18.69 5.70
C ASN A 126 7.39 19.48 6.75
N ALA A 127 7.95 19.59 7.95
CA ALA A 127 7.33 20.28 9.08
C ALA A 127 7.04 21.79 8.85
N LYS A 128 7.66 22.42 7.85
CA LYS A 128 7.46 23.84 7.50
C LYS A 128 6.31 24.09 6.51
N THR A 129 5.61 23.03 6.09
CA THR A 129 4.49 23.08 5.13
C THR A 129 3.28 22.41 5.74
N SER A 130 2.08 22.82 5.33
CA SER A 130 0.83 22.27 5.82
C SER A 130 0.35 21.10 4.96
N TRP A 131 -0.28 20.13 5.58
CA TRP A 131 -1.03 19.08 4.87
C TRP A 131 -2.39 19.65 4.43
N TYR A 132 -2.68 19.53 3.14
CA TYR A 132 -3.97 19.83 2.54
C TYR A 132 -4.62 18.53 2.02
N PRO A 133 -5.70 18.02 2.64
CA PRO A 133 -6.35 16.78 2.24
C PRO A 133 -7.20 16.96 0.98
N GLY A 134 -7.32 15.90 0.18
CA GLY A 134 -8.17 15.88 -1.01
C GLY A 134 -9.57 15.36 -0.69
N GLU A 135 -10.60 16.05 -1.18
CA GLU A 135 -12.01 15.78 -0.87
C GLU A 135 -12.52 14.40 -1.35
N LYS A 136 -11.90 13.82 -2.38
CA LYS A 136 -12.39 12.62 -3.07
C LYS A 136 -11.32 11.55 -3.17
N ALA A 137 -11.68 10.33 -2.81
CA ALA A 137 -10.81 9.17 -2.97
C ALA A 137 -10.49 8.91 -4.45
N THR A 138 -9.23 8.57 -4.73
CA THR A 138 -8.75 8.14 -6.06
C THR A 138 -9.03 6.67 -6.35
N SER A 139 -9.11 5.84 -5.31
CA SER A 139 -9.48 4.43 -5.41
C SER A 139 -10.15 3.97 -4.12
N THR A 140 -11.16 3.12 -4.24
CA THR A 140 -11.80 2.41 -3.14
C THR A 140 -11.91 0.92 -3.49
N GLY A 141 -12.10 0.07 -2.49
CA GLY A 141 -12.42 -1.35 -2.71
C GLY A 141 -12.27 -2.20 -1.47
N LEU A 142 -12.27 -3.52 -1.65
CA LEU A 142 -11.91 -4.47 -0.60
C LEU A 142 -10.49 -5.01 -0.84
N ARG A 143 -9.66 -5.02 0.20
CA ARG A 143 -8.32 -5.62 0.16
C ARG A 143 -8.21 -6.68 1.25
N GLN A 144 -7.61 -7.82 0.92
CA GLN A 144 -7.36 -8.89 1.88
C GLN A 144 -6.37 -8.41 2.95
N VAL A 145 -6.66 -8.69 4.22
CA VAL A 145 -5.76 -8.44 5.35
C VAL A 145 -5.69 -9.72 6.18
N GLY A 146 -5.02 -10.74 5.64
CA GLY A 146 -5.01 -12.10 6.20
C GLY A 146 -6.24 -12.93 5.81
N LEU A 147 -6.18 -14.24 6.05
CA LEU A 147 -7.26 -15.16 5.66
C LEU A 147 -8.58 -14.82 6.39
N GLY A 148 -9.72 -14.94 5.70
CA GLY A 148 -11.05 -14.59 6.22
C GLY A 148 -11.33 -13.08 6.37
N HIS A 149 -10.29 -12.24 6.39
CA HIS A 149 -10.41 -10.82 6.75
C HIS A 149 -10.16 -9.90 5.55
N LYS A 150 -11.11 -8.98 5.30
CA LYS A 150 -11.00 -7.94 4.27
C LYS A 150 -11.17 -6.56 4.90
N ALA A 151 -10.28 -5.64 4.56
CA ALA A 151 -10.43 -4.23 4.88
C ALA A 151 -11.17 -3.50 3.76
N LYS A 152 -11.98 -2.50 4.15
CA LYS A 152 -12.31 -1.40 3.24
C LYS A 152 -11.03 -0.62 2.98
N TYR A 153 -10.57 -0.66 1.74
CA TYR A 153 -9.42 0.09 1.28
C TYR A 153 -9.87 1.39 0.64
N THR A 154 -9.16 2.48 0.97
CA THR A 154 -9.33 3.77 0.32
C THR A 154 -7.96 4.42 0.09
N ALA A 155 -7.78 5.06 -1.06
CA ALA A 155 -6.60 5.83 -1.41
C ALA A 155 -6.98 7.31 -1.62
N TRP A 156 -6.60 8.16 -0.68
CA TRP A 156 -6.91 9.59 -0.72
C TRP A 156 -5.75 10.39 -1.32
N PRO A 157 -5.99 11.25 -2.34
CA PRO A 157 -4.98 12.16 -2.85
C PRO A 157 -4.77 13.29 -1.84
N ASN A 158 -3.52 13.67 -1.62
CA ASN A 158 -3.16 14.69 -0.64
C ASN A 158 -2.06 15.59 -1.19
N GLN A 159 -1.98 16.80 -0.66
CA GLN A 159 -0.98 17.79 -1.04
C GLN A 159 -0.28 18.33 0.21
N CYS A 160 0.96 18.77 0.04
CA CYS A 160 1.60 19.67 0.98
C CYS A 160 1.69 21.05 0.35
N VAL A 161 1.42 22.08 1.14
CA VAL A 161 1.33 23.48 0.68
C VAL A 161 2.15 24.41 1.59
N THR A 162 2.65 25.52 1.05
CA THR A 162 3.24 26.58 1.87
C THR A 162 2.17 27.22 2.74
N ASN A 163 2.48 27.44 4.02
CA ASN A 163 1.56 28.09 4.96
C ASN A 163 1.20 29.51 4.49
N ASN A 164 2.14 30.19 3.82
CA ASN A 164 1.90 31.46 3.15
C ASN A 164 1.48 31.19 1.70
N GLY A 165 0.27 31.60 1.32
CA GLY A 165 -0.20 31.58 -0.07
C GLY A 165 -0.56 30.20 -0.67
N GLY A 166 -0.50 29.10 0.10
CA GLY A 166 -1.04 27.80 -0.33
C GLY A 166 -0.32 27.12 -1.51
N ARG A 167 0.89 27.56 -1.89
CA ARG A 167 1.62 26.98 -3.04
C ARG A 167 1.96 25.51 -2.76
N ARG A 168 1.54 24.61 -3.66
CA ARG A 168 1.89 23.18 -3.59
C ARG A 168 3.41 22.98 -3.58
N THR A 169 3.88 22.16 -2.64
CA THR A 169 5.28 21.74 -2.48
C THR A 169 5.48 20.25 -2.71
N ALA A 170 4.46 19.42 -2.44
CA ALA A 170 4.46 17.99 -2.71
C ALA A 170 3.03 17.48 -2.95
N SER A 171 2.91 16.29 -3.54
CA SER A 171 1.69 15.48 -3.60
C SER A 171 1.99 14.10 -3.03
N PHE A 172 1.01 13.49 -2.37
CA PHE A 172 1.13 12.14 -1.83
C PHE A 172 -0.23 11.43 -1.79
N THR A 173 -0.24 10.15 -1.44
CA THR A 173 -1.46 9.36 -1.28
C THR A 173 -1.51 8.78 0.11
N GLN A 174 -2.61 9.03 0.83
CA GLN A 174 -2.91 8.35 2.08
C GLN A 174 -3.68 7.08 1.76
N GLN A 175 -3.04 5.93 2.00
CA GLN A 175 -3.63 4.62 1.85
C GLN A 175 -4.18 4.16 3.19
N GLU A 176 -5.43 3.70 3.19
CA GLU A 176 -6.16 3.27 4.37
C GLU A 176 -6.64 1.83 4.19
N TRP A 177 -6.46 1.00 5.21
CA TRP A 177 -7.09 -0.32 5.32
C TRP A 177 -7.91 -0.35 6.60
N PHE A 178 -9.21 -0.10 6.47
CA PHE A 178 -10.15 -0.09 7.59
C PHE A 178 -10.86 -1.44 7.76
N LEU A 179 -10.71 -2.06 8.93
CA LEU A 179 -11.42 -3.26 9.35
C LEU A 179 -12.47 -2.88 10.40
N PRO A 180 -13.74 -2.62 10.00
CA PRO A 180 -14.76 -2.10 10.91
C PRO A 180 -15.09 -3.07 12.05
N THR A 181 -15.20 -4.37 11.77
CA THR A 181 -15.52 -5.41 12.77
C THR A 181 -14.45 -5.50 13.85
N SER A 182 -13.17 -5.60 13.45
CA SER A 182 -12.03 -5.66 14.38
C SER A 182 -11.67 -4.29 14.98
N LYS A 183 -12.29 -3.20 14.51
CA LYS A 183 -12.02 -1.80 14.89
C LYS A 183 -10.54 -1.40 14.71
N ILE A 184 -9.92 -1.88 13.64
CA ILE A 184 -8.53 -1.58 13.26
C ILE A 184 -8.52 -0.70 12.00
N LEU A 185 -7.66 0.31 11.98
CA LEU A 185 -7.33 1.09 10.79
C LEU A 185 -5.81 1.09 10.60
N VAL A 186 -5.34 0.63 9.44
CA VAL A 186 -3.94 0.86 9.01
C VAL A 186 -3.91 2.06 8.09
N VAL A 187 -2.98 3.00 8.32
CA VAL A 187 -2.77 4.19 7.47
C VAL A 187 -1.31 4.30 7.04
N ASP A 188 -1.08 4.56 5.76
CA ASP A 188 0.25 4.75 5.16
C ASP A 188 0.21 5.93 4.19
N VAL A 189 0.99 6.97 4.47
CA VAL A 189 1.18 8.13 3.57
C VAL A 189 2.50 8.05 2.80
N TRP A 190 3.37 7.09 3.14
CA TRP A 190 4.72 6.97 2.60
C TRP A 190 4.84 5.97 1.44
N ASN A 191 3.73 5.32 1.06
CA ASN A 191 3.69 4.21 0.10
C ASN A 191 4.71 3.13 0.46
N THR A 192 4.64 2.68 1.71
CA THR A 192 5.61 1.79 2.35
C THR A 192 5.80 0.51 1.53
N PRO A 193 6.99 0.27 0.93
CA PRO A 193 7.21 -0.86 0.04
C PRO A 193 6.90 -2.20 0.70
N GLY A 194 6.04 -2.99 0.03
CA GLY A 194 5.64 -4.32 0.51
C GLY A 194 4.56 -4.33 1.60
N LEU A 195 4.09 -3.18 2.13
CA LEU A 195 3.06 -3.14 3.18
C LEU A 195 1.78 -3.90 2.79
N SER A 196 1.27 -3.70 1.57
CA SER A 196 0.08 -4.43 1.10
C SER A 196 0.27 -5.95 1.13
N ASN A 197 1.49 -6.45 0.83
CA ASN A 197 1.81 -7.88 0.90
C ASN A 197 2.00 -8.39 2.34
N VAL A 198 2.48 -7.54 3.26
CA VAL A 198 2.49 -7.83 4.70
C VAL A 198 1.05 -7.97 5.21
N LEU A 199 0.19 -7.00 4.93
CA LEU A 199 -1.23 -7.01 5.34
C LEU A 199 -1.96 -8.21 4.75
N LYS A 200 -1.82 -8.48 3.44
CA LYS A 200 -2.43 -9.65 2.77
C LYS A 200 -2.10 -10.98 3.46
N ARG A 201 -0.93 -11.11 4.06
CA ARG A 201 -0.44 -12.30 4.78
C ARG A 201 -0.57 -12.21 6.31
N ALA A 202 -1.40 -11.30 6.83
CA ALA A 202 -1.71 -11.28 8.26
C ALA A 202 -2.30 -12.62 8.70
N THR A 203 -2.11 -12.99 9.97
CA THR A 203 -2.88 -14.05 10.62
C THR A 203 -3.72 -13.47 11.75
N TRP A 204 -4.77 -14.18 12.14
CA TRP A 204 -5.73 -13.73 13.13
C TRP A 204 -5.90 -14.79 14.22
N SER A 205 -6.09 -14.31 15.45
CA SER A 205 -6.23 -15.09 16.69
C SER A 205 -7.32 -14.47 17.56
#